data_AF-A0A177BA25-F1
#
_entry.id   AF-A0A177BA25-F1
#
_cell.length_a   1.000
_cell.length_b   1.000
_cell.length_c   1.000
_cell.angle_alpha   90.00
_cell.angle_beta   90.00
_cell.angle_gamma   90.00
#
_symmetry.space_group_name_H-M   'P 1'
#
loop_
_entity.id
_entity.type
_entity.pdbx_description
1 polymer ?
#
loop_
_entity_poly.entity_id
_entity_poly.type
_entity_poly.pdbx_seq_one_letter_code
_entity_poly.pdbx_strand_id
1 'polypeptide(L)'
;MQVETFDFNLKREYKCDYKNCDKSYNSKTHFLRHKKLKHEDNSNAHHLTECEICSKVMWSSNLARHTLRCHNDNRFKCPEDECLLTFQKRCLLVDHLSDYHLKNLHKYAS
;
A
#
# COMPACT_ATOMS: atom_id res chain seq x y z
N MET A 1 -38.47 -31.34 3.13
CA MET A 1 -37.66 -30.83 4.27
C MET A 1 -36.81 -29.69 3.73
N GLN A 2 -37.28 -28.45 3.90
CA GLN A 2 -36.55 -27.24 3.50
C GLN A 2 -35.41 -27.03 4.52
N VAL A 3 -34.17 -27.08 4.05
CA VAL A 3 -33.02 -26.61 4.82
C VAL A 3 -32.93 -25.10 4.61
N GLU A 4 -33.55 -24.35 5.50
CA GLU A 4 -33.32 -22.90 5.60
C GLU A 4 -31.94 -22.69 6.22
N THR A 5 -30.94 -22.48 5.37
CA THR A 5 -29.65 -21.94 5.80
C THR A 5 -29.88 -20.49 6.20
N PHE A 6 -30.14 -20.27 7.49
CA PHE A 6 -30.22 -18.94 8.09
C PHE A 6 -28.80 -18.35 8.14
N ASP A 7 -28.41 -17.67 7.06
CA ASP A 7 -27.13 -16.99 6.92
C ASP A 7 -27.00 -15.88 7.98
N PHE A 8 -26.40 -16.20 9.12
CA PHE A 8 -25.97 -15.27 10.16
C PHE A 8 -24.76 -14.43 9.70
N ASN A 9 -24.90 -13.72 8.57
CA ASN A 9 -23.90 -12.79 8.06
C ASN A 9 -24.53 -11.48 7.60
N LEU A 10 -25.40 -10.93 8.45
CA LEU A 10 -25.99 -9.60 8.36
C LEU A 10 -24.97 -8.47 8.64
N LYS A 11 -23.78 -8.51 8.02
CA LYS A 11 -22.85 -7.36 7.99
C LYS A 11 -22.19 -7.17 6.62
N ARG A 12 -23.01 -7.10 5.57
CA ARG A 12 -22.64 -6.39 4.33
C ARG A 12 -23.23 -4.99 4.37
N GLU A 13 -22.75 -4.21 5.31
CA GLU A 13 -23.15 -2.82 5.44
C GLU A 13 -22.42 -2.07 4.32
N TYR A 14 -23.16 -1.47 3.37
CA TYR A 14 -22.66 -0.67 2.24
C TYR A 14 -22.33 -1.43 0.93
N LYS A 15 -23.38 -1.84 0.20
CA LYS A 15 -23.32 -2.28 -1.20
C LYS A 15 -23.46 -1.08 -2.15
N CYS A 16 -22.74 -1.11 -3.28
CA CYS A 16 -22.94 -0.15 -4.35
C CYS A 16 -24.31 -0.37 -5.02
N ASP A 17 -25.01 0.74 -5.24
CA ASP A 17 -26.33 0.83 -5.88
C ASP A 17 -26.23 1.19 -7.38
N TYR A 18 -25.03 1.35 -7.91
CA TYR A 18 -24.82 1.78 -9.30
C TYR A 18 -24.97 0.62 -10.29
N LYS A 19 -25.58 0.90 -11.45
CA LYS A 19 -25.82 -0.10 -12.50
C LYS A 19 -24.49 -0.72 -12.96
N ASN A 20 -24.43 -2.06 -13.00
CA ASN A 20 -23.23 -2.84 -13.32
C ASN A 20 -22.06 -2.70 -12.32
N CYS A 21 -22.33 -2.42 -11.04
CA CYS A 21 -21.31 -2.40 -9.99
C CYS A 21 -21.65 -3.30 -8.80
N ASP A 22 -21.03 -4.48 -8.74
CA ASP A 22 -21.26 -5.47 -7.66
C ASP A 22 -20.35 -5.30 -6.44
N LYS A 23 -19.74 -4.12 -6.27
CA LYS A 23 -18.82 -3.87 -5.16
C LYS A 23 -19.59 -3.69 -3.85
N SER A 24 -19.06 -4.29 -2.78
CA SER A 24 -19.54 -4.10 -1.42
C SER A 24 -18.36 -3.93 -0.47
N TYR A 25 -18.60 -3.22 0.62
CA TYR A 25 -17.59 -2.90 1.63
C TYR A 25 -18.13 -3.28 3.01
N ASN A 26 -17.25 -3.29 4.01
CA ASN A 26 -17.60 -3.41 5.43
C ASN A 26 -17.38 -2.09 6.19
N SER A 27 -17.01 -1.03 5.46
CA SER A 27 -16.63 0.28 5.99
C SER A 27 -17.32 1.36 5.19
N LYS A 28 -18.05 2.23 5.89
CA LYS A 28 -18.75 3.38 5.31
C LYS A 28 -17.78 4.29 4.55
N THR A 29 -16.60 4.53 5.11
CA THR A 29 -15.56 5.39 4.50
C THR A 29 -15.07 4.80 3.18
N HIS A 30 -14.84 3.49 3.12
CA HIS A 30 -14.40 2.83 1.89
C HIS A 30 -15.50 2.79 0.84
N PHE A 31 -16.76 2.59 1.24
CA PHE A 31 -17.92 2.67 0.36
C PHE A 31 -18.14 4.06 -0.21
N LEU A 32 -18.18 5.10 0.64
CA LEU A 32 -18.35 6.48 0.20
C LEU A 32 -17.21 6.91 -0.72
N ARG A 33 -15.97 6.50 -0.40
CA ARG A 33 -14.84 6.68 -1.31
C ARG A 33 -15.12 6.01 -2.64
N HIS A 34 -15.48 4.72 -2.67
CA HIS A 34 -15.80 4.02 -3.92
C HIS A 34 -16.87 4.74 -4.76
N LYS A 35 -18.00 5.13 -4.14
CA LYS A 35 -19.09 5.86 -4.81
C LYS A 35 -18.59 7.17 -5.41
N LYS A 36 -17.84 7.95 -4.62
CA LYS A 36 -17.21 9.19 -5.06
C LYS A 36 -16.15 9.00 -6.16
N LEU A 37 -15.39 7.92 -6.12
CA LEU A 37 -14.29 7.64 -7.07
C LEU A 37 -14.76 7.11 -8.42
N LYS A 38 -15.87 6.36 -8.44
CA LYS A 38 -16.26 5.53 -9.59
C LYS A 38 -17.58 5.93 -10.22
N HIS A 39 -18.43 6.62 -9.47
CA HIS A 39 -19.82 6.87 -9.85
C HIS A 39 -20.24 8.34 -9.75
N GLU A 40 -19.51 9.14 -8.97
CA GLU A 40 -19.67 10.60 -8.94
C GLU A 40 -18.60 11.23 -9.82
N ASP A 41 -19.05 12.00 -10.81
CA ASP A 41 -18.17 12.76 -11.71
C ASP A 41 -17.71 14.04 -10.99
N ASN A 42 -16.84 13.87 -10.00
CA ASN A 42 -16.25 14.97 -9.26
C ASN A 42 -14.84 15.20 -9.79
N SER A 43 -14.78 15.93 -10.90
CA SER A 43 -13.57 16.43 -11.57
C SER A 43 -12.60 17.19 -10.66
N ASN A 44 -12.99 17.50 -9.42
CA ASN A 44 -12.18 18.20 -8.44
C ASN A 44 -11.56 17.34 -7.32
N ALA A 45 -11.79 16.02 -7.26
CA ALA A 45 -11.30 15.19 -6.14
C ALA A 45 -10.02 14.36 -6.42
N HIS A 46 -9.54 14.32 -7.66
CA HIS A 46 -8.47 13.40 -8.07
C HIS A 46 -7.37 14.09 -8.86
N HIS A 47 -6.63 14.98 -8.20
CA HIS A 47 -5.34 15.36 -8.76
C HIS A 47 -4.36 14.21 -8.51
N LEU A 48 -4.36 13.26 -9.44
CA LEU A 48 -3.25 12.34 -9.60
C LEU A 48 -2.05 13.19 -10.02
N THR A 49 -0.97 13.06 -9.27
CA THR A 49 0.29 13.77 -9.49
C THR A 49 1.36 12.75 -9.84
N GLU A 50 2.18 13.09 -10.82
CA GLU A 50 3.40 12.36 -11.14
C GLU A 50 4.48 12.71 -10.11
N CYS A 51 5.22 11.71 -9.65
CA CYS A 51 6.43 11.95 -8.89
C CYS A 51 7.54 12.43 -9.84
N GLU A 52 8.09 13.62 -9.59
CA GLU A 52 9.17 14.20 -10.42
C GLU A 52 10.48 13.39 -10.40
N ILE A 53 10.66 12.48 -9.43
CA ILE A 53 11.90 11.71 -9.25
C ILE A 53 11.83 10.35 -9.97
N CYS A 54 10.67 9.68 -9.97
CA CYS A 54 10.53 8.34 -10.54
C CYS A 54 9.36 8.17 -11.53
N SER A 55 8.70 9.27 -11.90
CA SER A 55 7.58 9.33 -12.82
C SER A 55 6.37 8.47 -12.43
N LYS A 56 6.28 8.06 -11.17
CA LYS A 56 5.15 7.27 -10.68
C LYS A 56 3.94 8.16 -10.41
N VAL A 57 2.83 7.86 -11.07
CA VAL A 57 1.55 8.57 -10.87
C VAL A 57 0.82 8.03 -9.64
N MET A 58 0.40 8.93 -8.75
CA MET A 58 -0.38 8.59 -7.56
C MET A 58 -1.23 9.76 -7.09
N TRP A 59 -2.12 9.55 -6.12
CA TRP A 59 -2.86 10.66 -5.52
C TRP A 59 -1.91 11.67 -4.88
N SER A 60 -2.18 12.96 -5.07
CA SER A 60 -1.42 14.06 -4.46
C SER A 60 -1.23 13.90 -2.95
N SER A 61 -2.26 13.43 -2.25
CA SER A 61 -2.22 13.13 -0.81
C SER A 61 -1.21 12.04 -0.41
N ASN A 62 -0.78 11.20 -1.36
CA ASN A 62 0.22 10.17 -1.16
C ASN A 62 1.64 10.59 -1.58
N LEU A 63 1.78 11.66 -2.36
CA LEU A 63 3.05 12.05 -2.97
C LEU A 63 4.12 12.35 -1.92
N ALA A 64 3.80 13.18 -0.91
CA ALA A 64 4.76 13.53 0.15
C ALA A 64 5.30 12.29 0.90
N ARG A 65 4.40 11.35 1.25
CA ARG A 65 4.78 10.09 1.90
C ARG A 65 5.61 9.19 0.96
N HIS A 66 5.25 9.13 -0.32
CA HIS A 66 6.01 8.38 -1.30
C HIS A 66 7.41 8.95 -1.47
N THR A 67 7.56 10.26 -1.66
CA THR A 67 8.86 10.93 -1.78
C THR A 67 9.72 10.66 -0.54
N LEU A 68 9.14 10.78 0.65
CA LEU A 68 9.86 10.44 1.89
C LEU A 68 10.30 8.97 1.90
N ARG A 69 9.46 8.02 1.47
CA ARG A 69 9.75 6.57 1.54
C ARG A 69 10.63 6.03 0.44
N CYS A 70 10.54 6.58 -0.76
CA CYS A 70 11.19 6.05 -1.95
C CYS A 70 12.39 6.88 -2.40
N HIS A 71 12.47 8.15 -2.00
CA HIS A 71 13.48 9.06 -2.53
C HIS A 71 14.29 9.78 -1.46
N ASN A 72 13.73 9.95 -0.26
CA ASN A 72 14.34 10.79 0.77
C ASN A 72 14.80 10.02 2.01
N ASP A 73 14.78 8.68 1.98
CA ASP A 73 15.13 7.94 3.19
C ASP A 73 15.99 6.71 2.95
N ASN A 74 17.29 6.96 3.15
CA ASN A 74 18.34 6.03 3.45
C ASN A 74 18.21 5.54 4.91
N ARG A 75 17.01 5.10 5.31
CA ARG A 75 16.65 4.85 6.72
C ARG A 75 17.39 3.67 7.32
N PHE A 76 17.88 2.77 6.48
CA PHE A 76 18.56 1.56 6.89
C PHE A 76 20.05 1.75 6.62
N LYS A 77 20.77 2.27 7.62
CA LYS A 77 22.23 2.39 7.58
C LYS A 77 22.85 1.05 7.95
N CYS A 78 23.96 0.70 7.31
CA CYS A 78 24.77 -0.41 7.78
C CYS A 78 25.25 -0.10 9.22
N PRO A 79 25.12 -1.05 10.17
CA PRO A 79 25.62 -0.89 11.54
C PRO A 79 27.14 -1.03 11.67
N GLU A 80 27.84 -1.48 10.63
CA GLU A 80 29.30 -1.67 10.66
C GLU A 80 30.04 -0.34 10.54
N ASP A 81 30.97 -0.07 11.45
CA ASP A 81 31.63 1.25 11.60
C ASP A 81 32.39 1.71 10.34
N GLU A 82 32.91 0.78 9.54
CA GLU A 82 33.62 1.09 8.29
C GLU A 82 32.69 1.08 7.05
N CYS A 83 31.40 0.76 7.21
CA CYS A 83 30.45 0.68 6.11
C CYS A 83 29.44 1.84 6.13
N LEU A 84 29.63 2.79 5.21
CA LEU A 84 28.77 3.98 5.08
C LEU A 84 27.55 3.75 4.17
N LEU A 85 27.29 2.51 3.76
CA LEU A 85 26.19 2.18 2.86
C LEU A 85 24.84 2.32 3.57
N THR A 86 23.86 2.80 2.80
CA THR A 86 22.52 3.04 3.30
C THR A 86 21.49 2.58 2.26
N PHE A 87 20.34 2.11 2.76
CA PHE A 87 19.35 1.43 1.95
C PHE A 87 17.96 2.01 2.15
N GLN A 88 17.17 1.99 1.07
CA GLN A 88 15.78 2.46 1.07
C GLN A 88 14.80 1.41 1.64
N LYS A 89 15.21 0.15 1.70
CA LYS A 89 14.40 -0.97 2.20
C LYS A 89 15.20 -1.82 3.17
N ARG A 90 14.52 -2.37 4.17
CA ARG A 90 15.13 -3.27 5.17
C ARG A 90 15.67 -4.55 4.54
N CYS A 91 14.99 -5.14 3.55
CA CYS A 91 15.46 -6.36 2.87
C CYS A 91 16.83 -6.14 2.21
N LEU A 92 17.04 -5.00 1.54
CA LEU A 92 18.32 -4.69 0.90
C LEU A 92 19.46 -4.50 1.89
N LEU A 93 19.19 -3.92 3.08
CA LEU A 93 20.19 -3.87 4.16
C LEU A 93 20.52 -5.29 4.65
N VAL A 94 19.53 -6.16 4.80
CA VAL A 94 19.74 -7.55 5.26
C VAL A 94 20.56 -8.35 4.24
N ASP A 95 20.26 -8.22 2.95
CA ASP A 95 21.02 -8.86 1.88
C ASP A 95 22.47 -8.36 1.88
N HIS A 96 22.67 -7.04 1.98
CA HIS A 96 24.00 -6.45 2.09
C HIS A 96 24.77 -6.95 3.32
N LEU A 97 24.13 -7.01 4.48
CA LEU A 97 24.74 -7.55 5.70
C LEU A 97 25.15 -9.01 5.49
N SER A 98 24.30 -9.82 4.87
CA SER A 98 24.60 -11.22 4.54
C SER A 98 25.79 -11.37 3.58
N ASP A 99 25.85 -10.56 2.53
CA ASP A 99 26.86 -10.76 1.48
C ASP A 99 28.23 -10.18 1.85
N TYR A 100 28.25 -9.07 2.60
CA TYR A 100 29.46 -8.27 2.81
C TYR A 100 29.96 -8.27 4.25
N HIS A 101 29.12 -8.50 5.25
CA HIS A 101 29.48 -8.39 6.67
C HIS A 101 29.32 -9.70 7.45
N LEU A 102 28.41 -10.57 7.03
CA LEU A 102 28.08 -11.82 7.69
C LEU A 102 28.37 -12.96 6.72
N LYS A 103 29.63 -13.42 6.65
CA LYS A 103 29.97 -14.61 5.86
C LYS A 103 29.15 -15.82 6.35
N ASN A 104 28.00 -16.03 5.70
CA ASN A 104 26.99 -17.08 5.88
C ASN A 104 25.93 -16.85 6.99
N LEU A 105 24.78 -16.27 6.61
CA LEU A 105 23.47 -16.63 7.18
C LEU A 105 22.49 -16.99 6.07
N HIS A 106 22.84 -18.03 5.31
CA HIS A 106 21.80 -18.85 4.70
C HIS A 106 20.89 -19.38 5.81
N LYS A 107 19.58 -19.16 5.64
CA LYS A 107 18.46 -19.58 6.50
C LYS A 107 18.13 -18.53 7.56
N TYR A 108 17.07 -17.75 7.35
CA TYR A 108 15.78 -17.92 8.03
C TYR A 108 14.77 -16.84 7.57
N ALA A 109 13.53 -17.29 7.32
CA ALA A 109 12.25 -16.58 7.17
C ALA A 109 11.96 -15.93 5.80
N SER A 110 10.96 -16.34 5.01
CA SER A 110 9.93 -17.40 5.07
C SER A 110 9.44 -17.67 3.65
#